data_AF-E5C608-F1
#
_entry.id   AF-E5C608-F1
#
_cell.length_a   1.000
_cell.length_b   1.000
_cell.length_c   1.000
_cell.angle_alpha   90.00
_cell.angle_beta   90.00
_cell.angle_gamma   90.00
#
_symmetry.space_group_name_H-M   'P 1'
#
loop_
_entity.id
_entity.type
_entity.pdbx_description
1 polymer ?
#
loop_
_entity_poly.entity_id
_entity_poly.type
_entity_poly.pdbx_seq_one_letter_code
_entity_poly.pdbx_strand_id
1 'polypeptide(L)'
;MKLRNYLYIGIAVLGFTACSDWTDAEREVFPEQEEINRFIPLIDAQNEADLMPSQREYYRQLREYRTTPHVKGFGWFGNWTGKGTNAQNYLKMLPDSVDFVSLWGTRGRLSDEQKNDLKFFQEVKGGKALLCWIIQDLGDQLTPQGLTATEYWVTDKGKGDFQEGVKAYANAICDSIEKFNLDGFDIDYEPGYGHKGTLATSQTISSTGNNNMQIFIETLSARLRPAGKMLVMDGQPDLLSTETSKLIDHYIYQCYWERNTNTVINKINNPHLDDWERKTIITVEFEQCWRCGGIDPDNKAVNSNANRRYTSVRTEFNGKYGTQIFDYATLNLPSGKRIGGIGTFHMEYDFANEPSYRWLKTALYYGNQVYPGTFE
;
A
#
# COMPACT_ATOMS: atom_id res chain seq x y z
N MET A 1 45.89 -53.16 30.94
CA MET A 1 44.74 -53.69 30.18
C MET A 1 43.75 -52.55 30.00
N LYS A 2 43.54 -52.10 28.76
CA LYS A 2 42.64 -50.98 28.40
C LYS A 2 41.18 -51.44 28.50
N LEU A 3 40.28 -50.65 29.08
CA LEU A 3 38.90 -50.60 28.58
C LEU A 3 38.27 -49.23 28.82
N ARG A 4 37.64 -48.74 27.75
CA ARG A 4 37.18 -47.38 27.45
C ARG A 4 35.80 -47.13 28.05
N ASN A 5 35.61 -45.90 28.56
CA ASN A 5 34.32 -45.24 28.80
C ASN A 5 33.39 -45.32 27.59
N TYR A 6 32.07 -45.44 27.81
CA TYR A 6 31.03 -44.69 27.07
C TYR A 6 29.75 -44.54 27.91
N LEU A 7 29.41 -43.28 28.20
CA LEU A 7 28.12 -42.83 28.74
C LEU A 7 27.25 -42.45 27.53
N TYR A 8 26.09 -43.09 27.36
CA TYR A 8 25.14 -42.74 26.31
C TYR A 8 24.13 -41.70 26.83
N ILE A 9 24.24 -40.46 26.36
CA ILE A 9 23.20 -39.44 26.45
C ILE A 9 22.47 -39.43 25.11
N GLY A 10 21.22 -39.89 25.10
CA GLY A 10 20.35 -39.82 23.92
C GLY A 10 19.77 -38.42 23.78
N ILE A 11 20.27 -37.66 22.80
CA ILE A 11 19.62 -36.43 22.33
C ILE A 11 18.63 -36.83 21.25
N ALA A 12 17.34 -36.70 21.54
CA ALA A 12 16.30 -36.77 20.53
C ALA A 12 16.34 -35.48 19.69
N VAL A 13 16.89 -35.57 18.48
CA VAL A 13 16.81 -34.52 17.47
C VAL A 13 15.39 -34.56 16.90
N LEU A 14 14.53 -33.64 17.36
CA LEU A 14 13.31 -33.30 16.64
C LEU A 14 13.71 -32.56 15.37
N GLY A 15 13.63 -33.27 14.24
CA GLY A 15 13.81 -32.68 12.92
C GLY A 15 12.66 -31.72 12.63
N PHE A 16 12.95 -30.42 12.66
CA PHE A 16 12.12 -29.42 11.99
C PHE A 16 12.34 -29.60 10.49
N THR A 17 11.37 -30.18 9.79
CA THR A 17 11.23 -30.03 8.35
C THR A 17 10.77 -28.60 8.07
N ALA A 18 11.72 -27.66 8.08
CA ALA A 18 11.50 -26.37 7.46
C ALA A 18 11.41 -26.60 5.94
N CYS A 19 10.29 -26.25 5.32
CA CYS A 19 10.16 -26.20 3.87
C CYS A 19 11.30 -25.33 3.30
N SER A 20 12.11 -25.94 2.44
CA SER A 20 13.32 -25.37 1.84
C SER A 20 13.07 -24.33 0.74
N ASP A 21 11.82 -24.02 0.41
CA ASP A 21 11.47 -23.28 -0.82
C ASP A 21 11.34 -21.75 -0.63
N TRP A 22 11.82 -21.21 0.50
CA TRP A 22 11.56 -19.80 0.87
C TRP A 22 12.76 -18.87 0.72
N THR A 23 13.89 -19.38 0.28
CA THR A 23 15.11 -18.58 0.03
C THR A 23 15.25 -18.13 -1.41
N ASP A 24 14.33 -18.50 -2.30
CA ASP A 24 14.38 -18.04 -3.68
C ASP A 24 14.10 -16.54 -3.72
N ALA A 25 15.05 -15.79 -4.26
CA ALA A 25 14.87 -14.37 -4.48
C ALA A 25 13.70 -14.19 -5.46
N GLU A 26 12.73 -13.32 -5.13
CA GLU A 26 11.69 -12.87 -6.08
C GLU A 26 12.32 -12.32 -7.37
N ARG A 27 13.60 -11.95 -7.32
CA ARG A 27 14.42 -11.66 -8.49
C ARG A 27 14.84 -12.96 -9.17
N GLU A 28 14.14 -13.30 -10.24
CA GLU A 28 14.52 -14.35 -11.18
C GLU A 28 15.95 -14.14 -11.74
N VAL A 29 16.70 -15.23 -11.85
CA VAL A 29 18.02 -15.28 -12.49
C VAL A 29 17.83 -15.80 -13.91
N PHE A 30 18.08 -14.95 -14.90
CA PHE A 30 17.82 -15.29 -16.30
C PHE A 30 18.98 -16.07 -16.94
N PRO A 31 18.70 -17.12 -17.74
CA PRO A 31 19.72 -18.03 -18.29
C PRO A 31 20.65 -17.38 -19.33
N GLU A 32 20.25 -16.24 -19.91
CA GLU A 32 21.02 -15.51 -20.93
C GLU A 32 22.23 -14.75 -20.35
N GLN A 33 22.46 -14.80 -19.04
CA GLN A 33 23.56 -14.09 -18.36
C GLN A 33 24.97 -14.59 -18.74
N GLU A 34 25.09 -15.72 -19.45
CA GLU A 34 26.39 -16.32 -19.82
C GLU A 34 27.00 -15.79 -21.13
N GLU A 35 26.24 -15.14 -22.03
CA GLU A 35 26.72 -14.64 -23.34
C GLU A 35 26.39 -13.15 -23.62
N ILE A 36 26.60 -12.24 -22.65
CA ILE A 36 26.23 -10.82 -22.82
C ILE A 36 27.45 -9.89 -22.85
N ASN A 37 27.56 -9.05 -23.89
CA ASN A 37 28.55 -7.96 -23.99
C ASN A 37 28.20 -6.71 -23.15
N ARG A 38 27.00 -6.62 -22.54
CA ARG A 38 26.53 -5.51 -21.69
C ARG A 38 25.35 -5.92 -20.80
N PHE A 39 25.60 -6.08 -19.50
CA PHE A 39 24.57 -6.28 -18.47
C PHE A 39 24.36 -4.97 -17.68
N ILE A 40 23.13 -4.46 -17.62
CA ILE A 40 22.77 -3.30 -16.80
C ILE A 40 21.96 -3.80 -15.59
N PRO A 41 22.46 -3.65 -14.35
CA PRO A 41 21.67 -3.99 -13.16
C PRO A 41 20.35 -3.23 -13.12
N LEU A 42 19.28 -3.83 -12.58
CA LEU A 42 17.94 -3.22 -12.54
C LEU A 42 17.93 -1.83 -11.87
N ILE A 43 18.78 -1.63 -10.84
CA ILE A 43 18.89 -0.33 -10.17
C ILE A 43 19.40 0.76 -11.11
N ASP A 44 20.20 0.41 -12.10
CA ASP A 44 20.78 1.32 -13.09
C ASP A 44 19.92 1.44 -14.36
N ALA A 45 19.08 0.45 -14.64
CA ALA A 45 18.17 0.44 -15.80
C ALA A 45 17.17 1.61 -15.74
N GLN A 46 17.02 2.34 -16.85
CA GLN A 46 16.16 3.52 -16.94
C GLN A 46 14.89 3.27 -17.76
N ASN A 47 14.91 2.29 -18.65
CA ASN A 47 13.76 1.91 -19.48
C ASN A 47 13.86 0.46 -19.96
N GLU A 48 12.84 -0.01 -20.69
CA GLU A 48 12.74 -1.39 -21.19
C GLU A 48 13.87 -1.77 -22.16
N ALA A 49 14.50 -0.82 -22.86
CA ALA A 49 15.62 -1.09 -23.76
C ALA A 49 16.92 -1.42 -23.03
N ASP A 50 17.04 -1.06 -21.74
CA ASP A 50 18.17 -1.44 -20.88
C ASP A 50 18.07 -2.88 -20.37
N LEU A 51 16.94 -3.56 -20.63
CA LEU A 51 16.66 -4.91 -20.17
C LEU A 51 16.98 -5.98 -21.22
N MET A 52 17.38 -7.15 -20.75
CA MET A 52 17.53 -8.35 -21.57
C MET A 52 16.18 -8.82 -22.15
N PRO A 53 16.16 -9.55 -23.28
CA PRO A 53 14.93 -10.08 -23.86
C PRO A 53 14.07 -10.86 -22.86
N SER A 54 14.67 -11.74 -22.05
CA SER A 54 13.97 -12.49 -21.02
C SER A 54 13.35 -11.61 -19.92
N GLN A 55 14.04 -10.53 -19.53
CA GLN A 55 13.54 -9.55 -18.55
C GLN A 55 12.36 -8.76 -19.11
N ARG A 56 12.41 -8.36 -20.38
CA ARG A 56 11.30 -7.68 -21.04
C ARG A 56 10.05 -8.57 -21.07
N GLU A 57 10.22 -9.84 -21.43
CA GLU A 57 9.12 -10.80 -21.44
C GLU A 57 8.54 -11.03 -20.04
N TYR A 58 9.39 -11.15 -19.03
CA TYR A 58 8.95 -11.25 -17.64
C TYR A 58 8.10 -10.03 -17.22
N TYR A 59 8.59 -8.81 -17.44
CA TYR A 59 7.84 -7.61 -17.07
C TYR A 59 6.58 -7.40 -17.91
N ARG A 60 6.55 -7.90 -19.16
CA ARG A 60 5.32 -7.95 -19.96
C ARG A 60 4.26 -8.85 -19.28
N GLN A 61 4.64 -10.05 -18.85
CA GLN A 61 3.75 -10.95 -18.12
C GLN A 61 3.31 -10.38 -16.77
N LEU A 62 4.20 -9.68 -16.06
CA LEU A 62 3.85 -8.98 -14.83
C LEU A 62 2.76 -7.92 -15.08
N ARG A 63 2.90 -7.13 -16.15
CA ARG A 63 1.88 -6.14 -16.53
C ARG A 63 0.54 -6.81 -16.88
N GLU A 64 0.55 -7.98 -17.51
CA GLU A 64 -0.68 -8.77 -17.77
C GLU A 64 -1.31 -9.29 -16.48
N TYR A 65 -0.51 -9.84 -15.56
CA TYR A 65 -0.96 -10.32 -14.25
C TYR A 65 -1.69 -9.23 -13.47
N ARG A 66 -1.18 -7.99 -13.48
CA ARG A 66 -1.80 -6.83 -12.79
C ARG A 66 -3.22 -6.51 -13.28
N THR A 67 -3.61 -6.96 -14.47
CA THR A 67 -4.98 -6.77 -14.99
C THR A 67 -5.96 -7.85 -14.51
N THR A 68 -5.45 -8.95 -13.95
CA THR A 68 -6.28 -10.05 -13.44
C THR A 68 -6.81 -9.75 -12.05
N PRO A 69 -7.94 -10.34 -11.62
CA PRO A 69 -8.34 -10.28 -10.21
C PRO A 69 -7.36 -11.05 -9.31
N HIS A 70 -6.78 -10.36 -8.35
CA HIS A 70 -5.86 -10.93 -7.36
C HIS A 70 -5.94 -10.14 -6.03
N VAL A 71 -5.23 -10.59 -4.99
CA VAL A 71 -4.99 -9.82 -3.77
C VAL A 71 -3.91 -8.80 -4.07
N LYS A 72 -4.28 -7.53 -4.15
CA LYS A 72 -3.36 -6.45 -4.50
C LYS A 72 -2.34 -6.18 -3.40
N GLY A 73 -1.11 -5.86 -3.80
CA GLY A 73 -0.07 -5.33 -2.94
C GLY A 73 -0.08 -3.81 -2.91
N PHE A 74 -0.22 -3.23 -1.73
CA PHE A 74 -0.21 -1.80 -1.48
C PHE A 74 0.81 -1.41 -0.39
N GLY A 75 1.20 -0.14 -0.33
CA GLY A 75 1.87 0.41 0.85
C GLY A 75 2.01 1.93 0.80
N TRP A 76 2.16 2.52 1.99
CA TRP A 76 2.61 3.90 2.11
C TRP A 76 4.14 3.91 2.09
N PHE A 77 4.70 4.42 1.00
CA PHE A 77 6.14 4.40 0.73
C PHE A 77 6.78 5.73 1.14
N GLY A 78 7.56 5.68 2.22
CA GLY A 78 8.36 6.80 2.71
C GLY A 78 9.74 6.86 2.06
N ASN A 79 10.44 7.98 2.30
CA ASN A 79 11.86 8.14 1.96
C ASN A 79 12.22 7.86 0.47
N TRP A 80 11.27 8.13 -0.43
CA TRP A 80 11.48 7.98 -1.87
C TRP A 80 12.42 9.07 -2.41
N THR A 81 13.60 8.68 -2.86
CA THR A 81 14.58 9.59 -3.46
C THR A 81 14.92 9.22 -4.90
N GLY A 82 14.75 7.96 -5.31
CA GLY A 82 15.19 7.47 -6.62
C GLY A 82 16.69 7.62 -6.86
N LYS A 83 17.51 7.73 -5.80
CA LYS A 83 18.95 8.02 -5.90
C LYS A 83 19.81 7.10 -5.04
N GLY A 84 21.06 6.93 -5.46
CA GLY A 84 22.09 6.19 -4.72
C GLY A 84 22.01 4.68 -4.92
N THR A 85 22.74 3.93 -4.10
CA THR A 85 22.87 2.47 -4.23
C THR A 85 21.91 1.67 -3.34
N ASN A 86 21.14 2.35 -2.49
CA ASN A 86 20.20 1.70 -1.59
C ASN A 86 18.85 1.46 -2.28
N ALA A 87 18.54 0.20 -2.58
CA ALA A 87 17.30 -0.20 -3.25
C ALA A 87 16.04 0.21 -2.47
N GLN A 88 16.12 0.38 -1.14
CA GLN A 88 15.02 0.86 -0.30
C GLN A 88 14.42 2.20 -0.77
N ASN A 89 15.19 3.04 -1.46
CA ASN A 89 14.78 4.40 -1.83
C ASN A 89 14.16 4.51 -3.24
N TYR A 90 13.88 3.39 -3.91
CA TYR A 90 13.42 3.33 -5.30
C TYR A 90 12.06 2.63 -5.43
N LEU A 91 11.13 3.24 -6.15
CA LEU A 91 9.87 2.62 -6.56
C LEU A 91 10.11 1.41 -7.44
N LYS A 92 11.03 1.51 -8.41
CA LYS A 92 11.30 0.39 -9.33
C LYS A 92 11.88 -0.85 -8.64
N MET A 93 12.41 -0.69 -7.43
CA MET A 93 13.03 -1.77 -6.65
C MET A 93 12.10 -2.32 -5.56
N LEU A 94 10.86 -1.83 -5.46
CA LEU A 94 9.80 -2.49 -4.68
C LEU A 94 9.57 -3.92 -5.18
N PRO A 95 9.01 -4.83 -4.37
CA PRO A 95 8.59 -6.16 -4.83
C PRO A 95 7.75 -6.08 -6.10
N ASP A 96 7.94 -7.01 -7.02
CA ASP A 96 7.19 -7.03 -8.29
C ASP A 96 5.71 -7.31 -8.06
N SER A 97 5.38 -7.95 -6.93
CA SER A 97 4.03 -8.16 -6.42
C SER A 97 3.31 -6.89 -5.88
N VAL A 98 3.97 -5.72 -5.81
CA VAL A 98 3.32 -4.46 -5.38
C VAL A 98 2.59 -3.80 -6.55
N ASP A 99 1.28 -3.64 -6.44
CA ASP A 99 0.41 -3.05 -7.46
C ASP A 99 0.54 -1.53 -7.55
N PHE A 100 0.39 -0.87 -6.40
CA PHE A 100 0.44 0.57 -6.31
C PHE A 100 0.86 1.02 -4.92
N VAL A 101 1.30 2.27 -4.80
CA VAL A 101 1.75 2.85 -3.53
C VAL A 101 1.21 4.26 -3.35
N SER A 102 1.09 4.65 -2.09
CA SER A 102 0.85 6.03 -1.67
C SER A 102 2.17 6.64 -1.20
N LEU A 103 2.56 7.78 -1.77
CA LEU A 103 3.86 8.41 -1.48
C LEU A 103 3.79 9.20 -0.18
N TRP A 104 4.27 8.60 0.92
CA TRP A 104 4.23 9.22 2.24
C TRP A 104 5.26 10.36 2.37
N GLY A 105 4.77 11.58 2.57
CA GLY A 105 5.60 12.77 2.77
C GLY A 105 6.06 13.48 1.49
N THR A 106 5.83 12.92 0.29
CA THR A 106 6.19 13.58 -0.98
C THR A 106 5.09 14.56 -1.39
N ARG A 107 5.44 15.85 -1.53
CA ARG A 107 4.47 16.95 -1.79
C ARG A 107 4.73 17.69 -3.10
N GLY A 108 5.42 17.04 -4.04
CA GLY A 108 5.79 17.60 -5.35
C GLY A 108 7.27 18.03 -5.46
N ARG A 109 7.58 18.82 -6.50
CA ARG A 109 8.95 19.22 -6.91
C ARG A 109 9.88 18.01 -7.10
N LEU A 110 9.39 16.99 -7.80
CA LEU A 110 10.17 15.78 -8.06
C LEU A 110 11.49 16.10 -8.76
N SER A 111 12.56 15.51 -8.25
CA SER A 111 13.86 15.48 -8.93
C SER A 111 13.79 14.66 -10.22
N ASP A 112 14.76 14.84 -11.11
CA ASP A 112 14.77 14.08 -12.36
C ASP A 112 14.96 12.58 -12.14
N GLU A 113 15.69 12.21 -11.08
CA GLU A 113 15.87 10.81 -10.68
C GLU A 113 14.57 10.20 -10.14
N GLN A 114 13.78 10.94 -9.35
CA GLN A 114 12.43 10.51 -8.97
C GLN A 114 11.54 10.35 -10.20
N LYS A 115 11.57 11.29 -11.15
CA LYS A 115 10.77 11.16 -12.39
C LYS A 115 11.17 9.92 -13.20
N ASN A 116 12.46 9.62 -13.31
CA ASN A 116 12.95 8.45 -14.03
C ASN A 116 12.59 7.13 -13.32
N ASP A 117 12.75 7.09 -11.99
CA ASP A 117 12.34 5.95 -11.17
C ASP A 117 10.83 5.68 -11.27
N LEU A 118 10.01 6.74 -11.17
CA LEU A 118 8.57 6.67 -11.38
C LEU A 118 8.22 6.15 -12.78
N LYS A 119 8.87 6.70 -13.82
CA LYS A 119 8.63 6.29 -15.21
C LYS A 119 8.91 4.80 -15.41
N PHE A 120 10.03 4.29 -14.89
CA PHE A 120 10.33 2.86 -14.96
C PHE A 120 9.29 2.03 -14.20
N PHE A 121 8.92 2.45 -12.99
CA PHE A 121 7.91 1.77 -12.19
C PHE A 121 6.56 1.67 -12.93
N GLN A 122 6.15 2.74 -13.61
CA GLN A 122 4.92 2.79 -14.41
C GLN A 122 5.02 1.94 -15.68
N GLU A 123 6.01 2.21 -16.54
CA GLU A 123 6.05 1.67 -17.90
C GLU A 123 6.55 0.22 -17.95
N VAL A 124 7.55 -0.11 -17.13
CA VAL A 124 8.16 -1.45 -17.11
C VAL A 124 7.41 -2.34 -16.13
N LYS A 125 7.27 -1.92 -14.87
CA LYS A 125 6.67 -2.79 -13.85
C LYS A 125 5.15 -2.81 -13.88
N GLY A 126 4.51 -1.77 -14.43
CA GLY A 126 3.04 -1.61 -14.37
C GLY A 126 2.55 -1.13 -13.01
N GLY A 127 3.43 -0.56 -12.19
CA GLY A 127 3.11 0.02 -10.89
C GLY A 127 2.44 1.39 -11.00
N LYS A 128 1.74 1.80 -9.95
CA LYS A 128 1.11 3.13 -9.85
C LYS A 128 1.54 3.84 -8.57
N ALA A 129 1.81 5.14 -8.63
CA ALA A 129 2.20 5.95 -7.48
C ALA A 129 1.23 7.12 -7.25
N LEU A 130 0.68 7.21 -6.04
CA LEU A 130 -0.33 8.19 -5.67
C LEU A 130 0.27 9.29 -4.79
N LEU A 131 -0.13 10.55 -5.01
CA LEU A 131 0.05 11.57 -3.96
C LEU A 131 -0.86 11.22 -2.79
N CYS A 132 -0.40 11.45 -1.56
CA CYS A 132 -1.12 11.06 -0.36
C CYS A 132 -0.88 12.09 0.75
N TRP A 133 -1.95 12.54 1.40
CA TRP A 133 -1.90 13.25 2.68
C TRP A 133 -3.27 13.39 3.33
N ILE A 134 -3.24 13.63 4.65
CA ILE A 134 -4.42 13.95 5.45
C ILE A 134 -5.17 15.15 4.86
N ILE A 135 -6.44 14.94 4.51
CA ILE A 135 -7.38 16.01 4.18
C ILE A 135 -8.20 16.31 5.42
N GLN A 136 -7.80 17.32 6.18
CA GLN A 136 -8.50 17.80 7.38
C GLN A 136 -9.20 19.13 7.08
N ASP A 137 -8.42 20.11 6.62
CA ASP A 137 -8.83 21.48 6.36
C ASP A 137 -8.70 21.82 4.86
N LEU A 138 -9.47 22.82 4.43
CA LEU A 138 -9.38 23.35 3.08
C LEU A 138 -7.97 23.91 2.86
N GLY A 139 -7.29 23.45 1.81
CA GLY A 139 -5.98 23.96 1.45
C GLY A 139 -4.80 23.31 2.15
N ASP A 140 -5.03 22.21 2.87
CA ASP A 140 -3.94 21.41 3.42
C ASP A 140 -2.84 21.17 2.39
N GLN A 141 -1.59 21.41 2.80
CA GLN A 141 -0.36 21.15 2.02
C GLN A 141 -0.14 22.01 0.77
N LEU A 142 -1.18 22.65 0.22
CA LEU A 142 -1.10 23.46 -1.00
C LEU A 142 -1.38 24.96 -0.76
N THR A 143 -1.71 25.37 0.46
CA THR A 143 -1.80 26.80 0.80
C THR A 143 -0.41 27.45 0.70
N PRO A 144 -0.24 28.52 -0.09
CA PRO A 144 1.05 29.19 -0.22
C PRO A 144 1.57 29.74 1.10
N GLN A 145 2.88 29.67 1.29
CA GLN A 145 3.53 30.22 2.48
C GLN A 145 3.23 31.73 2.60
N GLY A 146 2.84 32.15 3.81
CA GLY A 146 2.54 33.56 4.11
C GLY A 146 1.08 33.95 3.86
N LEU A 147 0.23 33.06 3.38
CA LEU A 147 -1.22 33.25 3.28
C LEU A 147 -1.96 32.27 4.18
N THR A 148 -3.13 32.65 4.69
CA THR A 148 -4.06 31.72 5.32
C THR A 148 -4.88 30.95 4.28
N ALA A 149 -5.40 29.78 4.66
CA ALA A 149 -6.26 28.99 3.80
C ALA A 149 -7.50 29.78 3.33
N THR A 150 -8.14 30.54 4.23
CA THR A 150 -9.32 31.34 3.91
C THR A 150 -9.02 32.48 2.94
N GLU A 151 -7.90 33.19 3.11
CA GLU A 151 -7.50 34.26 2.18
C GLU A 151 -7.26 33.70 0.78
N TYR A 152 -6.52 32.59 0.68
CA TYR A 152 -6.14 32.05 -0.62
C TYR A 152 -7.28 31.27 -1.27
N TRP A 153 -7.82 30.25 -0.61
CA TRP A 153 -8.78 29.34 -1.24
C TRP A 153 -10.20 29.87 -1.28
N VAL A 154 -10.68 30.54 -0.22
CA VAL A 154 -12.06 31.06 -0.19
C VAL A 154 -12.14 32.42 -0.85
N THR A 155 -11.30 33.37 -0.41
CA THR A 155 -11.41 34.77 -0.87
C THR A 155 -10.85 34.96 -2.28
N ASP A 156 -9.60 34.55 -2.54
CA ASP A 156 -9.02 34.71 -3.88
C ASP A 156 -9.54 33.65 -4.87
N LYS A 157 -9.35 32.36 -4.61
CA LYS A 157 -9.70 31.30 -5.58
C LYS A 157 -11.21 31.10 -5.69
N GLY A 158 -11.91 31.01 -4.57
CA GLY A 158 -13.36 30.84 -4.50
C GLY A 158 -14.18 32.11 -4.69
N LYS A 159 -13.53 33.28 -4.79
CA LYS A 159 -14.20 34.59 -4.93
C LYS A 159 -15.26 34.86 -3.85
N GLY A 160 -14.99 34.37 -2.63
CA GLY A 160 -15.87 34.48 -1.47
C GLY A 160 -16.79 33.27 -1.24
N ASP A 161 -16.87 32.34 -2.19
CA ASP A 161 -17.62 31.09 -2.05
C ASP A 161 -16.70 29.95 -1.58
N PHE A 162 -17.05 29.33 -0.45
CA PHE A 162 -16.29 28.22 0.11
C PHE A 162 -16.24 27.01 -0.84
N GLN A 163 -17.36 26.65 -1.47
CA GLN A 163 -17.45 25.48 -2.34
C GLN A 163 -16.66 25.67 -3.64
N GLU A 164 -16.63 26.88 -4.19
CA GLU A 164 -15.72 27.21 -5.29
C GLU A 164 -14.25 27.15 -4.86
N GLY A 165 -13.95 27.52 -3.61
CA GLY A 165 -12.63 27.29 -3.00
C GLY A 165 -12.26 25.80 -2.89
N VAL A 166 -13.22 24.94 -2.51
CA VAL A 166 -13.04 23.47 -2.49
C VAL A 166 -12.74 22.94 -3.88
N LYS A 167 -13.50 23.36 -4.90
CA LYS A 167 -13.25 22.98 -6.31
C LYS A 167 -11.88 23.43 -6.77
N ALA A 168 -11.47 24.66 -6.42
CA ALA A 168 -10.15 25.17 -6.77
C ALA A 168 -9.03 24.36 -6.10
N TYR A 169 -9.20 23.98 -4.84
CA TYR A 169 -8.24 23.14 -4.11
C TYR A 169 -8.12 21.74 -4.73
N ALA A 170 -9.24 21.06 -5.00
CA ALA A 170 -9.24 19.78 -5.70
C ALA A 170 -8.55 19.87 -7.08
N ASN A 171 -8.82 20.93 -7.85
CA ASN A 171 -8.15 21.14 -9.13
C ASN A 171 -6.64 21.33 -8.99
N ALA A 172 -6.16 22.04 -7.96
CA ALA A 172 -4.73 22.21 -7.74
C ALA A 172 -4.01 20.88 -7.38
N ILE A 173 -4.71 19.94 -6.75
CA ILE A 173 -4.23 18.57 -6.54
C ILE A 173 -4.09 17.86 -7.89
N CYS A 174 -5.14 17.89 -8.72
CA CYS A 174 -5.10 17.32 -10.08
C CYS A 174 -3.97 17.92 -10.93
N ASP A 175 -3.78 19.25 -10.88
CA ASP A 175 -2.70 19.94 -11.59
C ASP A 175 -1.32 19.43 -11.16
N SER A 176 -1.15 19.13 -9.86
CA SER A 176 0.10 18.57 -9.33
C SER A 176 0.33 17.14 -9.81
N ILE A 177 -0.73 16.31 -9.83
CA ILE A 177 -0.68 14.92 -10.32
C ILE A 177 -0.31 14.90 -11.81
N GLU A 178 -0.97 15.73 -12.62
CA GLU A 178 -0.70 15.86 -14.05
C GLU A 178 0.73 16.36 -14.31
N LYS A 179 1.15 17.42 -13.61
CA LYS A 179 2.48 18.01 -13.75
C LYS A 179 3.61 17.01 -13.51
N PHE A 180 3.44 16.11 -12.55
CA PHE A 180 4.45 15.12 -12.19
C PHE A 180 4.19 13.74 -12.78
N ASN A 181 3.15 13.60 -13.62
CA ASN A 181 2.69 12.34 -14.18
C ASN A 181 2.51 11.23 -13.12
N LEU A 182 1.98 11.60 -11.95
CA LEU A 182 1.60 10.61 -10.92
C LEU A 182 0.31 9.90 -11.32
N ASP A 183 -0.01 8.80 -10.66
CA ASP A 183 -1.10 7.92 -11.06
C ASP A 183 -2.43 8.20 -10.35
N GLY A 184 -2.47 9.16 -9.43
CA GLY A 184 -3.69 9.50 -8.72
C GLY A 184 -3.48 10.15 -7.36
N PHE A 185 -4.55 10.13 -6.57
CA PHE A 185 -4.60 10.70 -5.22
C PHE A 185 -5.16 9.69 -4.21
N ASP A 186 -4.55 9.69 -3.03
CA ASP A 186 -5.02 8.99 -1.83
C ASP A 186 -5.47 10.02 -0.79
N ILE A 187 -6.78 10.00 -0.50
CA ILE A 187 -7.40 10.85 0.51
C ILE A 187 -7.28 10.14 1.86
N ASP A 188 -6.30 10.53 2.66
CA ASP A 188 -6.22 10.13 4.07
C ASP A 188 -7.26 10.94 4.86
N TYR A 189 -8.36 10.27 5.24
CA TYR A 189 -9.55 10.91 5.81
C TYR A 189 -9.89 10.33 7.19
N GLU A 190 -9.46 11.04 8.24
CA GLU A 190 -9.48 10.55 9.61
C GLU A 190 -10.18 11.48 10.64
N PRO A 191 -11.39 12.02 10.37
CA PRO A 191 -12.08 12.91 11.32
C PRO A 191 -12.35 12.30 12.70
N GLY A 192 -12.44 10.97 12.78
CA GLY A 192 -12.62 10.18 13.99
C GLY A 192 -11.33 9.83 14.73
N TYR A 193 -10.17 10.06 14.13
CA TYR A 193 -8.85 9.83 14.74
C TYR A 193 -8.11 11.14 15.09
N GLY A 194 -8.85 12.25 15.18
CA GLY A 194 -8.31 13.54 15.60
C GLY A 194 -8.09 14.53 14.46
N HIS A 195 -8.30 14.11 13.21
CA HIS A 195 -8.12 14.94 12.02
C HIS A 195 -9.43 15.54 11.51
N LYS A 196 -10.17 16.21 12.40
CA LYS A 196 -11.42 16.89 12.07
C LYS A 196 -11.15 18.37 11.75
N GLY A 197 -11.69 18.86 10.64
CA GLY A 197 -11.44 20.23 10.17
C GLY A 197 -12.57 20.80 9.32
N THR A 198 -12.26 21.79 8.49
CA THR A 198 -13.24 22.47 7.63
C THR A 198 -13.75 21.58 6.49
N LEU A 199 -13.02 20.53 6.15
CA LEU A 199 -13.43 19.51 5.17
C LEU A 199 -13.77 18.19 5.87
N ALA A 200 -12.90 17.71 6.75
CA ALA A 200 -13.11 16.45 7.42
C ALA A 200 -14.10 16.53 8.57
N THR A 201 -15.21 15.81 8.44
CA THR A 201 -16.24 15.66 9.47
C THR A 201 -16.73 14.21 9.56
N SER A 202 -17.37 13.86 10.67
CA SER A 202 -17.97 12.54 10.90
C SER A 202 -19.31 12.32 10.19
N GLN A 203 -19.77 13.28 9.38
CA GLN A 203 -21.01 13.12 8.60
C GLN A 203 -20.75 12.27 7.37
N THR A 204 -21.76 11.49 6.96
CA THR A 204 -21.72 10.78 5.67
C THR A 204 -21.43 11.77 4.54
N ILE A 205 -20.48 11.42 3.67
CA ILE A 205 -20.11 12.21 2.51
C ILE A 205 -21.19 12.01 1.44
N SER A 206 -22.03 13.03 1.28
CA SER A 206 -23.12 13.10 0.32
C SER A 206 -23.58 14.56 0.15
N SER A 207 -24.42 14.82 -0.84
CA SER A 207 -24.99 16.16 -1.07
C SER A 207 -25.87 16.67 0.07
N THR A 208 -26.42 15.78 0.89
CA THR A 208 -27.25 16.11 2.07
C THR A 208 -26.53 15.94 3.41
N GLY A 209 -25.28 15.48 3.40
CA GLY A 209 -24.41 15.34 4.57
C GLY A 209 -23.20 16.26 4.46
N ASN A 210 -21.99 15.70 4.42
CA ASN A 210 -20.76 16.46 4.16
C ASN A 210 -20.64 16.84 2.67
N ASN A 211 -21.44 17.82 2.25
CA ASN A 211 -21.49 18.27 0.86
C ASN A 211 -20.16 18.88 0.37
N ASN A 212 -19.35 19.44 1.26
CA ASN A 212 -18.04 19.98 0.88
C ASN A 212 -17.08 18.86 0.44
N MET A 213 -17.02 17.75 1.19
CA MET A 213 -16.26 16.58 0.78
C MET A 213 -16.85 15.88 -0.44
N GLN A 214 -18.18 15.91 -0.61
CA GLN A 214 -18.82 15.43 -1.84
C GLN A 214 -18.28 16.18 -3.07
N ILE A 215 -18.33 17.51 -3.04
CA ILE A 215 -17.83 18.37 -4.13
C ILE A 215 -16.33 18.17 -4.38
N PHE A 216 -15.56 17.99 -3.31
CA PHE A 216 -14.13 17.70 -3.41
C PHE A 216 -13.87 16.40 -4.20
N ILE A 217 -14.52 15.30 -3.80
CA ILE A 217 -14.39 13.98 -4.45
C ILE A 217 -14.90 14.03 -5.89
N GLU A 218 -16.05 14.65 -6.14
CA GLU A 218 -16.59 14.81 -7.50
C GLU A 218 -15.63 15.57 -8.42
N THR A 219 -15.00 16.63 -7.91
CA THR A 219 -14.05 17.45 -8.68
C THR A 219 -12.77 16.67 -9.00
N LEU A 220 -12.22 15.94 -8.04
CA LEU A 220 -11.07 15.06 -8.27
C LEU A 220 -11.42 13.97 -9.30
N SER A 221 -12.50 13.24 -9.05
CA SER A 221 -12.95 12.13 -9.89
C SER A 221 -13.22 12.57 -11.33
N ALA A 222 -13.83 13.74 -11.54
CA ALA A 222 -14.14 14.29 -12.86
C ALA A 222 -12.90 14.54 -13.73
N ARG A 223 -11.73 14.77 -13.11
CA ARG A 223 -10.46 14.94 -13.84
C ARG A 223 -9.62 13.67 -13.88
N LEU A 224 -9.48 12.99 -12.74
CA LEU A 224 -8.57 11.86 -12.60
C LEU A 224 -9.09 10.62 -13.35
N ARG A 225 -10.38 10.27 -13.22
CA ARG A 225 -10.90 9.02 -13.81
C ARG A 225 -10.87 9.00 -15.34
N PRO A 226 -11.31 10.04 -16.07
CA PRO A 226 -11.20 10.06 -17.53
C PRO A 226 -9.74 10.01 -18.02
N ALA A 227 -8.78 10.44 -17.20
CA ALA A 227 -7.34 10.35 -17.48
C ALA A 227 -6.73 8.98 -17.12
N GLY A 228 -7.54 8.00 -16.68
CA GLY A 228 -7.07 6.68 -16.26
C GLY A 228 -6.27 6.69 -14.94
N LYS A 229 -6.43 7.76 -14.14
CA LYS A 229 -5.80 7.94 -12.83
C LYS A 229 -6.72 7.43 -11.72
N MET A 230 -6.11 7.03 -10.61
CA MET A 230 -6.79 6.48 -9.45
C MET A 230 -7.22 7.58 -8.48
N LEU A 231 -8.37 7.37 -7.84
CA LEU A 231 -8.77 8.10 -6.66
C LEU A 231 -9.10 7.09 -5.57
N VAL A 232 -8.30 7.06 -4.50
CA VAL A 232 -8.50 6.14 -3.37
C VAL A 232 -8.75 6.94 -2.09
N MET A 233 -9.30 6.28 -1.08
CA MET A 233 -9.56 6.89 0.22
C MET A 233 -9.14 5.93 1.32
N ASP A 234 -8.28 6.42 2.19
CA ASP A 234 -7.80 5.73 3.38
C ASP A 234 -8.35 6.39 4.67
N GLY A 235 -8.20 5.73 5.82
CA GLY A 235 -8.72 6.24 7.09
C GLY A 235 -10.11 5.69 7.36
N GLN A 236 -11.10 6.50 7.04
CA GLN A 236 -12.52 6.22 7.27
C GLN A 236 -13.35 6.25 5.97
N PRO A 237 -13.03 5.40 4.97
CA PRO A 237 -13.83 5.30 3.75
C PRO A 237 -15.26 4.78 4.01
N ASP A 238 -15.55 4.22 5.18
CA ASP A 238 -16.91 3.88 5.64
C ASP A 238 -17.86 5.09 5.68
N LEU A 239 -17.32 6.32 5.77
CA LEU A 239 -18.10 7.56 5.75
C LEU A 239 -18.60 7.96 4.37
N LEU A 240 -18.18 7.30 3.28
CA LEU A 240 -18.72 7.52 1.95
C LEU A 240 -20.19 7.08 1.88
N SER A 241 -21.03 7.87 1.20
CA SER A 241 -22.33 7.35 0.77
C SER A 241 -22.16 6.30 -0.34
N THR A 242 -23.18 5.47 -0.56
CA THR A 242 -23.19 4.51 -1.68
C THR A 242 -22.88 5.17 -3.01
N GLU A 243 -23.49 6.31 -3.32
CA GLU A 243 -23.26 7.00 -4.60
C GLU A 243 -21.86 7.60 -4.70
N THR A 244 -21.35 8.20 -3.63
CA THR A 244 -20.00 8.76 -3.60
C THR A 244 -18.93 7.67 -3.69
N SER A 245 -19.18 6.49 -3.09
CA SER A 245 -18.24 5.37 -3.10
C SER A 245 -17.95 4.83 -4.51
N LYS A 246 -18.89 5.01 -5.46
CA LYS A 246 -18.68 4.68 -6.89
C LYS A 246 -17.60 5.53 -7.55
N LEU A 247 -17.20 6.65 -6.94
CA LEU A 247 -16.15 7.56 -7.40
C LEU A 247 -14.75 7.20 -6.89
N ILE A 248 -14.66 6.27 -5.94
CA ILE A 248 -13.42 5.84 -5.29
C ILE A 248 -13.04 4.46 -5.80
N ASP A 249 -11.77 4.23 -6.11
CA ASP A 249 -11.27 2.97 -6.66
C ASP A 249 -10.95 1.94 -5.56
N HIS A 250 -10.46 2.38 -4.40
CA HIS A 250 -10.17 1.51 -3.25
C HIS A 250 -10.52 2.17 -1.92
N TYR A 251 -10.99 1.35 -0.98
CA TYR A 251 -11.27 1.70 0.41
C TYR A 251 -10.16 1.10 1.27
N ILE A 252 -9.24 1.93 1.76
CA ILE A 252 -8.04 1.48 2.44
C ILE A 252 -8.23 1.67 3.94
N TYR A 253 -8.10 0.61 4.73
CA TYR A 253 -8.32 0.66 6.17
C TYR A 253 -7.01 0.43 6.92
N GLN A 254 -6.76 1.27 7.92
CA GLN A 254 -5.70 1.12 8.91
C GLN A 254 -6.07 0.04 9.92
N CYS A 255 -5.92 -1.22 9.54
CA CYS A 255 -6.18 -2.36 10.42
C CYS A 255 -4.96 -2.67 11.30
N TYR A 256 -4.41 -1.66 11.96
CA TYR A 256 -3.13 -1.73 12.66
C TYR A 256 -3.19 -2.56 13.94
N TRP A 257 -4.24 -2.37 14.74
CA TRP A 257 -4.27 -2.80 16.14
C TRP A 257 -5.37 -3.82 16.45
N GLU A 258 -6.13 -4.22 15.43
CA GLU A 258 -7.10 -5.30 15.49
C GLU A 258 -6.40 -6.59 15.92
N ARG A 259 -7.02 -7.34 16.82
CA ARG A 259 -6.36 -8.46 17.52
C ARG A 259 -6.76 -9.83 17.01
N ASN A 260 -7.73 -9.88 16.11
CA ASN A 260 -8.19 -11.11 15.50
C ASN A 260 -8.99 -10.82 14.23
N THR A 261 -9.15 -11.87 13.42
CA THR A 261 -9.87 -11.82 12.14
C THR A 261 -11.27 -11.21 12.27
N ASN A 262 -12.03 -11.56 13.32
CA ASN A 262 -13.40 -11.06 13.48
C ASN A 262 -13.42 -9.54 13.73
N THR A 263 -12.47 -9.01 14.49
CA THR A 263 -12.36 -7.55 14.69
C THR A 263 -12.00 -6.81 13.40
N VAL A 264 -11.19 -7.43 12.53
CA VAL A 264 -10.88 -6.87 11.20
C VAL A 264 -12.11 -6.87 10.32
N ILE A 265 -12.82 -8.00 10.22
CA ILE A 265 -14.07 -8.11 9.44
C ILE A 265 -15.08 -7.07 9.91
N ASN A 266 -15.28 -6.91 11.23
CA ASN A 266 -16.23 -5.95 11.77
C ASN A 266 -15.88 -4.50 11.39
N LYS A 267 -14.60 -4.16 11.23
CA LYS A 267 -14.16 -2.82 10.83
C LYS A 267 -14.45 -2.53 9.35
N ILE A 268 -14.25 -3.52 8.50
CA ILE A 268 -14.30 -3.33 7.04
C ILE A 268 -15.64 -3.72 6.42
N ASN A 269 -16.53 -4.39 7.16
CA ASN A 269 -17.83 -4.84 6.66
C ASN A 269 -18.80 -3.67 6.44
N ASN A 270 -18.68 -3.04 5.28
CA ASN A 270 -19.42 -1.85 4.87
C ASN A 270 -20.19 -2.12 3.57
N PRO A 271 -21.28 -2.92 3.61
CA PRO A 271 -21.98 -3.39 2.41
C PRO A 271 -22.70 -2.30 1.62
N HIS A 272 -22.79 -1.08 2.16
CA HIS A 272 -23.31 0.08 1.44
C HIS A 272 -22.32 0.67 0.45
N LEU A 273 -21.02 0.37 0.55
CA LEU A 273 -20.01 0.83 -0.39
C LEU A 273 -20.05 -0.02 -1.66
N ASP A 274 -19.91 0.65 -2.81
CA ASP A 274 -19.88 0.02 -4.14
C ASP A 274 -18.71 -0.98 -4.23
N ASP A 275 -19.00 -2.24 -4.62
CA ASP A 275 -18.04 -3.35 -4.73
C ASP A 275 -17.03 -3.44 -3.56
N TRP A 276 -17.53 -3.24 -2.33
CA TRP A 276 -16.68 -3.09 -1.14
C TRP A 276 -15.73 -4.25 -0.92
N GLU A 277 -16.13 -5.49 -1.20
CA GLU A 277 -15.30 -6.67 -0.94
C GLU A 277 -14.03 -6.68 -1.80
N ARG A 278 -14.13 -6.24 -3.05
CA ARG A 278 -13.00 -6.25 -4.00
C ARG A 278 -12.22 -4.95 -4.00
N LYS A 279 -12.84 -3.85 -3.56
CA LYS A 279 -12.18 -2.53 -3.45
C LYS A 279 -11.54 -2.29 -2.08
N THR A 280 -11.82 -3.13 -1.08
CA THR A 280 -11.22 -3.00 0.26
C THR A 280 -9.77 -3.49 0.28
N ILE A 281 -8.89 -2.65 0.83
CA ILE A 281 -7.51 -2.99 1.20
C ILE A 281 -7.36 -2.83 2.71
N ILE A 282 -6.76 -3.82 3.37
CA ILE A 282 -6.46 -3.76 4.81
C ILE A 282 -4.96 -3.71 5.05
N THR A 283 -4.55 -2.82 5.95
CA THR A 283 -3.13 -2.50 6.11
C THR A 283 -2.61 -2.75 7.52
N VAL A 284 -1.32 -3.04 7.60
CA VAL A 284 -0.59 -3.31 8.84
C VAL A 284 0.42 -2.18 9.10
N GLU A 285 0.57 -1.81 10.36
CA GLU A 285 1.51 -0.76 10.80
C GLU A 285 2.94 -1.31 10.80
N PHE A 286 3.85 -0.76 10.00
CA PHE A 286 5.23 -1.28 9.88
C PHE A 286 6.32 -0.34 10.42
N GLU A 287 6.03 0.92 10.75
CA GLU A 287 6.99 1.79 11.45
C GLU A 287 7.47 1.14 12.74
N GLN A 288 6.56 0.48 13.48
CA GLN A 288 6.89 -0.20 14.72
C GLN A 288 6.90 -1.72 14.59
N CYS A 289 6.13 -2.30 13.67
CA CYS A 289 5.92 -3.76 13.62
C CYS A 289 6.61 -4.48 12.45
N TRP A 290 7.49 -3.83 11.69
CA TRP A 290 8.19 -4.45 10.56
C TRP A 290 8.99 -5.70 10.92
N ARG A 291 9.47 -5.86 12.17
CA ARG A 291 10.26 -7.03 12.57
C ARG A 291 9.44 -8.31 12.67
N CYS A 292 8.16 -8.18 13.00
CA CYS A 292 7.27 -9.31 13.27
C CYS A 292 6.13 -9.43 12.26
N GLY A 293 6.05 -8.58 11.23
CA GLY A 293 4.99 -8.63 10.22
C GLY A 293 3.61 -8.29 10.79
N GLY A 294 3.57 -7.28 11.67
CA GLY A 294 2.37 -6.86 12.41
C GLY A 294 2.48 -7.08 13.92
N ILE A 295 1.36 -6.94 14.63
CA ILE A 295 1.35 -7.01 16.09
C ILE A 295 1.82 -8.38 16.59
N ASP A 296 2.76 -8.36 17.52
CA ASP A 296 3.35 -9.54 18.13
C ASP A 296 3.95 -9.18 19.49
N PRO A 297 3.83 -10.03 20.54
CA PRO A 297 4.45 -9.81 21.83
C PRO A 297 5.96 -9.47 21.80
N ASP A 298 6.68 -9.91 20.77
CA ASP A 298 8.12 -9.71 20.64
C ASP A 298 8.52 -8.41 19.92
N ASN A 299 7.57 -7.59 19.46
CA ASN A 299 7.88 -6.33 18.74
C ASN A 299 8.74 -5.36 19.58
N LYS A 300 8.58 -5.36 20.91
CA LYS A 300 9.22 -4.42 21.85
C LYS A 300 9.03 -2.94 21.43
N ALA A 301 7.90 -2.66 20.79
CA ALA A 301 7.53 -1.34 20.31
C ALA A 301 7.11 -0.42 21.48
N VAL A 302 7.24 0.88 21.27
CA VAL A 302 6.81 1.90 22.25
C VAL A 302 5.29 1.88 22.39
N ASN A 303 4.57 1.72 21.29
CA ASN A 303 3.12 1.53 21.34
C ASN A 303 2.78 0.13 21.90
N SER A 304 2.18 0.07 23.08
CA SER A 304 1.79 -1.19 23.70
C SER A 304 0.81 -2.04 22.87
N ASN A 305 0.07 -1.45 21.93
CA ASN A 305 -0.80 -2.21 21.02
C ASN A 305 -0.01 -3.04 20.01
N ALA A 306 1.17 -2.58 19.58
CA ALA A 306 2.07 -3.33 18.70
C ALA A 306 2.61 -4.60 19.38
N ASN A 307 2.68 -4.62 20.72
CA ASN A 307 3.17 -5.77 21.50
C ASN A 307 2.05 -6.76 21.86
N ARG A 308 0.90 -6.70 21.19
CA ARG A 308 -0.23 -7.61 21.44
C ARG A 308 -0.18 -8.81 20.50
N ARG A 309 -0.75 -9.92 20.94
CA ARG A 309 -0.94 -11.10 20.09
C ARG A 309 -2.13 -10.91 19.16
N TYR A 310 -1.94 -11.22 17.88
CA TYR A 310 -2.98 -11.43 16.89
C TYR A 310 -3.45 -12.90 16.87
N THR A 311 -4.75 -13.13 16.69
CA THR A 311 -5.34 -14.46 16.50
C THR A 311 -6.07 -14.56 15.17
N SER A 312 -5.54 -15.35 14.26
CA SER A 312 -6.14 -15.70 12.97
C SER A 312 -7.16 -16.85 13.12
N VAL A 313 -8.18 -16.83 12.25
CA VAL A 313 -9.08 -17.98 12.01
C VAL A 313 -8.35 -19.17 11.37
N ARG A 314 -7.23 -18.93 10.68
CA ARG A 314 -6.31 -19.95 10.17
C ARG A 314 -5.34 -20.33 11.28
N THR A 315 -5.65 -21.42 11.97
CA THR A 315 -4.95 -21.80 13.20
C THR A 315 -3.48 -22.13 12.97
N GLU A 316 -3.09 -22.49 11.74
CA GLU A 316 -1.71 -22.76 11.35
C GLU A 316 -0.81 -21.50 11.32
N PHE A 317 -1.38 -20.30 11.30
CA PHE A 317 -0.64 -19.05 11.41
C PHE A 317 -0.38 -18.68 12.86
N ASN A 318 -1.29 -19.01 13.77
CA ASN A 318 -1.24 -18.56 15.16
C ASN A 318 0.07 -18.94 15.86
N GLY A 319 0.70 -17.95 16.48
CA GLY A 319 1.97 -18.11 17.20
C GLY A 319 3.21 -17.97 16.32
N LYS A 320 3.07 -17.61 15.03
CA LYS A 320 4.17 -17.29 14.13
C LYS A 320 4.29 -15.78 13.93
N TYR A 321 5.50 -15.27 13.72
CA TYR A 321 5.67 -13.93 13.17
C TYR A 321 4.98 -13.84 11.80
N GLY A 322 4.37 -12.70 11.54
CA GLY A 322 3.56 -12.43 10.36
C GLY A 322 2.10 -12.88 10.47
N THR A 323 1.65 -13.44 11.61
CA THR A 323 0.26 -13.95 11.74
C THR A 323 -0.77 -12.93 11.24
N GLN A 324 -0.63 -11.65 11.61
CA GLN A 324 -1.56 -10.59 11.21
C GLN A 324 -1.58 -10.38 9.69
N ILE A 325 -0.45 -10.05 9.06
CA ILE A 325 -0.40 -9.77 7.63
C ILE A 325 -0.72 -11.00 6.76
N PHE A 326 -0.42 -12.21 7.23
CA PHE A 326 -0.77 -13.46 6.54
C PHE A 326 -2.27 -13.75 6.61
N ASP A 327 -2.89 -13.51 7.77
CA ASP A 327 -4.34 -13.58 7.90
C ASP A 327 -5.02 -12.58 6.95
N TYR A 328 -4.50 -11.35 6.89
CA TYR A 328 -5.06 -10.30 6.04
C TYR A 328 -5.03 -10.71 4.58
N ALA A 329 -3.88 -11.19 4.07
CA ALA A 329 -3.74 -11.56 2.66
C ALA A 329 -4.59 -12.77 2.26
N THR A 330 -5.00 -13.60 3.22
CA THR A 330 -5.77 -14.83 2.97
C THR A 330 -7.20 -14.73 3.50
N LEU A 331 -7.64 -13.51 3.87
CA LEU A 331 -8.93 -13.22 4.46
C LEU A 331 -10.05 -13.48 3.45
N ASN A 332 -10.90 -14.45 3.76
CA ASN A 332 -12.17 -14.60 3.07
C ASN A 332 -13.23 -13.77 3.81
N LEU A 333 -13.90 -12.90 3.07
CA LEU A 333 -14.99 -12.04 3.53
C LEU A 333 -16.28 -12.86 3.71
N PRO A 334 -17.32 -12.31 4.37
CA PRO A 334 -18.54 -13.06 4.68
C PRO A 334 -19.23 -13.72 3.49
N SER A 335 -19.11 -13.15 2.29
CA SER A 335 -19.64 -13.74 1.04
C SER A 335 -18.87 -14.99 0.58
N GLY A 336 -17.67 -15.22 1.11
CA GLY A 336 -16.70 -16.19 0.60
C GLY A 336 -15.65 -15.58 -0.34
N LYS A 337 -15.84 -14.34 -0.81
CA LYS A 337 -14.84 -13.65 -1.64
C LYS A 337 -13.56 -13.37 -0.86
N ARG A 338 -12.43 -13.40 -1.55
CA ARG A 338 -11.14 -12.95 -1.02
C ARG A 338 -11.15 -11.43 -0.87
N ILE A 339 -10.41 -10.90 0.11
CA ILE A 339 -10.12 -9.47 0.25
C ILE A 339 -9.53 -8.85 -1.02
N GLY A 340 -9.83 -7.58 -1.29
CA GLY A 340 -9.31 -6.82 -2.44
C GLY A 340 -7.79 -6.70 -2.46
N GLY A 341 -7.18 -6.41 -1.31
CA GLY A 341 -5.73 -6.31 -1.18
C GLY A 341 -5.25 -6.14 0.26
N ILE A 342 -3.94 -6.06 0.40
CA ILE A 342 -3.27 -5.74 1.66
C ILE A 342 -2.18 -4.70 1.47
N GLY A 343 -1.76 -4.06 2.55
CA GLY A 343 -0.57 -3.22 2.50
C GLY A 343 0.07 -2.91 3.84
N THR A 344 1.12 -2.10 3.79
CA THR A 344 1.92 -1.75 4.97
C THR A 344 2.18 -0.25 5.06
N PHE A 345 2.06 0.31 6.27
CA PHE A 345 2.42 1.70 6.58
C PHE A 345 3.91 1.82 6.88
N HIS A 346 4.61 2.76 6.23
CA HIS A 346 6.08 2.77 6.19
C HIS A 346 6.63 1.45 5.61
N MET A 347 6.14 1.07 4.42
CA MET A 347 6.43 -0.22 3.80
C MET A 347 7.94 -0.48 3.63
N GLU A 348 8.73 0.57 3.45
CA GLU A 348 10.18 0.51 3.30
C GLU A 348 10.90 -0.02 4.52
N TYR A 349 10.26 -0.05 5.70
CA TYR A 349 10.86 -0.64 6.90
C TYR A 349 10.99 -2.16 6.78
N ASP A 350 10.16 -2.82 5.95
CA ASP A 350 10.28 -4.25 5.64
C ASP A 350 11.56 -4.57 4.83
N PHE A 351 12.18 -3.57 4.19
CA PHE A 351 13.41 -3.76 3.42
C PHE A 351 14.56 -4.31 4.28
N ALA A 352 14.60 -3.96 5.57
CA ALA A 352 15.65 -4.38 6.50
C ALA A 352 15.48 -5.82 7.02
N ASN A 353 14.36 -6.49 6.70
CA ASN A 353 14.21 -7.91 6.99
C ASN A 353 15.02 -8.76 6.03
N GLU A 354 15.22 -10.02 6.40
CA GLU A 354 15.83 -11.02 5.53
C GLU A 354 14.83 -12.14 5.20
N PRO A 355 14.51 -12.36 3.91
CA PRO A 355 14.89 -11.51 2.76
C PRO A 355 14.23 -10.12 2.80
N SER A 356 14.79 -9.09 2.13
CA SER A 356 14.18 -7.75 2.07
C SER A 356 12.73 -7.81 1.61
N TYR A 357 11.85 -7.01 2.21
CA TYR A 357 10.39 -7.06 2.03
C TYR A 357 9.77 -8.43 2.39
N ARG A 358 10.34 -9.10 3.41
CA ARG A 358 9.97 -10.46 3.81
C ARG A 358 8.46 -10.61 3.96
N TRP A 359 7.84 -9.73 4.72
CA TRP A 359 6.47 -9.94 5.18
C TRP A 359 5.47 -9.65 4.07
N LEU A 360 5.64 -8.53 3.34
CA LEU A 360 4.74 -8.17 2.26
C LEU A 360 4.77 -9.23 1.14
N LYS A 361 5.98 -9.66 0.72
CA LYS A 361 6.12 -10.72 -0.29
C LYS A 361 5.50 -12.03 0.15
N THR A 362 5.78 -12.44 1.39
CA THR A 362 5.22 -13.67 1.97
C THR A 362 3.69 -13.63 1.96
N ALA A 363 3.12 -12.50 2.40
CA ALA A 363 1.69 -12.34 2.49
C ALA A 363 1.03 -12.40 1.10
N LEU A 364 1.59 -11.71 0.10
CA LEU A 364 1.06 -11.73 -1.27
C LEU A 364 1.23 -13.11 -1.94
N TYR A 365 2.31 -13.83 -1.65
CA TYR A 365 2.45 -15.22 -2.06
C TYR A 365 1.36 -16.11 -1.45
N TYR A 366 1.08 -15.96 -0.15
CA TYR A 366 -0.01 -16.68 0.49
C TYR A 366 -1.39 -16.34 -0.07
N GLY A 367 -1.66 -15.05 -0.28
CA GLY A 367 -2.94 -14.56 -0.79
C GLY A 367 -3.22 -14.94 -2.24
N ASN A 368 -2.18 -15.14 -3.06
CA ASN A 368 -2.35 -15.36 -4.50
C ASN A 368 -1.97 -16.77 -4.97
N GLN A 369 -1.18 -17.54 -4.22
CA GLN A 369 -0.73 -18.87 -4.66
C GLN A 369 -1.07 -19.99 -3.66
N VAL A 370 -0.68 -19.87 -2.39
CA VAL A 370 -0.83 -20.96 -1.41
C VAL A 370 -2.29 -21.16 -1.00
N TYR A 371 -3.00 -20.07 -0.78
CA TYR A 371 -4.42 -20.08 -0.43
C TYR A 371 -5.20 -19.35 -1.52
N PRO A 372 -5.50 -20.00 -2.66
CA PRO A 372 -6.21 -19.35 -3.77
C PRO A 372 -7.55 -18.79 -3.29
N GLY A 373 -7.87 -17.58 -3.74
CA GLY A 373 -9.09 -16.85 -3.39
C GLY A 373 -10.19 -17.01 -4.42
N THR A 374 -11.43 -16.78 -4.00
CA THR A 374 -12.57 -16.57 -4.91
C THR A 374 -12.74 -15.06 -5.12
N PHE A 375 -12.83 -14.60 -6.36
CA PHE A 375 -12.91 -13.17 -6.68
C PHE A 375 -14.26 -12.73 -7.27
N GLU A 376 -15.15 -13.69 -7.58
CA GLU A 376 -16.48 -13.48 -8.18
C GLU A 376 -17.64 -13.75 -7.22
#